data_AF-A0A847Y1K4-F1
#
_entry.id   AF-A0A847Y1K4-F1
#
_cell.length_a   1.000
_cell.length_b   1.000
_cell.length_c   1.000
_cell.angle_alpha   90.00
_cell.angle_beta   90.00
_cell.angle_gamma   90.00
#
_symmetry.space_group_name_H-M   'P 1'
#
loop_
_entity.id
_entity.type
_entity.pdbx_description
1 polymer ?
#
loop_
_entity_poly.entity_id
_entity_poly.type
_entity_poly.pdbx_seq_one_letter_code
_entity_poly.pdbx_strand_id
1 'polypeptide(L)'
;MNYCFDTEKIDLNELKERLTTTDLVPSRNSLLNGLDENLEQLTKIGLKTMGSLLKGLKNNVQLFSVADQTGIDREYLALLRRELESYLPKPFPLKDFTWISAEALEKLEAAGIRNTAQLYENSSAARSCGVDPSLMDQIIHCADLTRIQWINPTAARMLQDAGYDSPADVAAADANVLCETLMKNNQGGHYFKGNIGLRDINRLVHAARYTARWG
;
A
#
# COMPACT_ATOMS: atom_id res chain seq x y z
N MET A 1 0.92 -12.71 11.28
CA MET A 1 1.51 -11.82 10.24
C MET A 1 1.17 -10.40 10.64
N ASN A 2 2.00 -9.41 10.30
CA ASN A 2 1.69 -8.00 10.59
C ASN A 2 1.08 -7.35 9.35
N TYR A 3 0.09 -6.48 9.53
CA TYR A 3 -0.54 -5.81 8.41
C TYR A 3 0.45 -4.90 7.67
N CYS A 4 1.27 -4.17 8.42
CA CYS A 4 2.38 -3.39 7.89
C CYS A 4 3.66 -4.23 7.86
N PHE A 5 4.42 -4.07 6.77
CA PHE A 5 5.77 -4.63 6.65
C PHE A 5 6.76 -3.92 7.61
N ASP A 6 7.86 -4.61 7.92
CA ASP A 6 8.89 -4.10 8.83
C ASP A 6 9.81 -3.09 8.13
N THR A 7 9.53 -1.80 8.35
CA THR A 7 10.30 -0.70 7.75
C THR A 7 11.76 -0.64 8.18
N GLU A 8 12.14 -1.28 9.28
CA GLU A 8 13.54 -1.32 9.73
C GLU A 8 14.38 -2.32 8.93
N LYS A 9 13.75 -3.23 8.19
CA LYS A 9 14.45 -4.19 7.31
C LYS A 9 14.70 -3.66 5.90
N ILE A 10 14.07 -2.55 5.54
CA ILE A 10 14.19 -1.94 4.21
C ILE A 10 15.33 -0.93 4.27
N ASP A 11 16.47 -1.26 3.68
CA ASP A 11 17.61 -0.35 3.59
C ASP A 11 17.41 0.75 2.53
N LEU A 12 18.34 1.71 2.48
CA LEU A 12 18.26 2.80 1.50
C LEU A 12 18.50 2.37 0.05
N ASN A 13 19.16 1.23 -0.19
CA ASN A 13 19.37 0.72 -1.55
C ASN A 13 18.08 0.14 -2.10
N GLU A 14 17.35 -0.64 -1.31
CA GLU A 14 16.01 -1.11 -1.66
C GLU A 14 15.04 0.05 -1.84
N LEU A 15 15.12 1.07 -0.99
CA LEU A 15 14.29 2.26 -1.14
C LEU A 15 14.62 3.03 -2.43
N LYS A 16 15.91 3.20 -2.75
CA LYS A 16 16.39 3.80 -4.00
C LYS A 16 15.90 3.02 -5.21
N GLU A 17 15.99 1.69 -5.17
CA GLU A 17 15.46 0.81 -6.22
C GLU A 17 13.97 1.11 -6.44
N ARG A 18 13.17 1.15 -5.37
CA ARG A 18 11.73 1.47 -5.47
C ARG A 18 11.48 2.84 -6.09
N LEU A 19 12.15 3.87 -5.59
CA LEU A 19 11.97 5.25 -6.07
C LEU A 19 12.31 5.41 -7.55
N THR A 20 13.39 4.76 -8.01
CA THR A 20 13.88 4.91 -9.39
C THR A 20 13.15 4.02 -10.41
N THR A 21 12.59 2.89 -9.97
CA THR A 21 11.86 1.96 -10.84
C THR A 21 10.35 2.21 -10.88
N THR A 22 9.81 2.92 -9.89
CA THR A 22 8.41 3.35 -9.88
C THR A 22 8.20 4.51 -10.86
N ASP A 23 7.17 4.43 -11.71
CA ASP A 23 6.63 5.60 -12.39
C ASP A 23 5.95 6.51 -11.36
N LEU A 24 6.72 7.41 -10.74
CA LEU A 24 6.22 8.30 -9.70
C LEU A 24 5.11 9.22 -10.22
N VAL A 25 4.19 9.60 -9.34
CA VAL A 25 3.20 10.63 -9.68
C VAL A 25 3.92 11.96 -9.99
N PRO A 26 3.40 12.82 -10.89
CA PRO A 26 4.14 13.99 -11.37
C PRO A 26 4.69 14.90 -10.27
N SER A 27 3.93 15.08 -9.18
CA SER A 27 4.33 15.90 -8.02
C SER A 27 5.47 15.30 -7.19
N ARG A 28 5.92 14.08 -7.49
CA ARG A 28 6.99 13.35 -6.80
C ARG A 28 8.25 13.17 -7.65
N ASN A 29 8.20 13.47 -8.94
CA ASN A 29 9.34 13.28 -9.84
C ASN A 29 10.59 14.05 -9.41
N SER A 30 10.45 15.18 -8.73
CA SER A 30 11.58 15.93 -8.20
C SER A 30 12.39 15.18 -7.14
N LEU A 31 11.86 14.09 -6.56
CA LEU A 31 12.62 13.22 -5.65
C LEU A 31 13.81 12.55 -6.33
N LEU A 32 13.74 12.35 -7.64
CA LEU A 32 14.83 11.72 -8.41
C LEU A 32 16.02 12.68 -8.59
N ASN A 33 15.82 13.98 -8.41
CA ASN A 33 16.89 14.97 -8.55
C ASN A 33 17.80 14.90 -7.31
N GLY A 34 19.05 14.51 -7.52
CA GLY A 34 20.05 14.39 -6.45
C GLY A 34 19.75 13.26 -5.44
N LEU A 35 18.96 12.24 -5.85
CA LEU A 35 18.54 11.16 -4.96
C LEU A 35 19.74 10.46 -4.30
N ASP A 36 20.79 10.21 -5.08
CA ASP A 36 21.97 9.48 -4.62
C ASP A 36 22.74 10.27 -3.57
N GLU A 37 23.04 11.53 -3.87
CA GLU A 37 23.73 12.42 -2.94
C GLU A 37 22.89 12.61 -1.66
N ASN A 38 21.57 12.77 -1.78
CA ASN A 38 20.70 12.94 -0.63
C ASN A 38 20.66 11.69 0.27
N LEU A 39 20.54 10.49 -0.31
CA LEU A 39 20.57 9.24 0.46
C LEU A 39 21.93 9.01 1.14
N GLU A 40 23.03 9.40 0.49
CA GLU A 40 24.37 9.36 1.10
C GLU A 40 24.46 10.29 2.31
N GLN A 41 23.97 11.54 2.21
CA GLN A 41 23.97 12.47 3.35
C GLN A 41 23.11 11.96 4.51
N LEU A 42 21.93 11.39 4.22
CA LEU A 42 21.06 10.77 5.22
C LEU A 42 21.75 9.58 5.90
N THR A 43 22.49 8.77 5.14
CA THR A 43 23.27 7.65 5.68
C THR A 43 24.37 8.11 6.63
N LYS A 44 25.07 9.22 6.31
CA LYS A 44 26.16 9.77 7.14
C LYS A 44 25.70 10.18 8.54
N ILE A 45 24.46 10.64 8.68
CA ILE A 45 23.87 11.00 9.98
C ILE A 45 23.17 9.80 10.66
N GLY A 46 23.31 8.59 10.11
CA GLY A 46 22.81 7.35 10.72
C GLY A 46 21.41 6.93 10.31
N LEU A 47 20.77 7.61 9.36
CA LEU A 47 19.48 7.19 8.80
C LEU A 47 19.74 6.20 7.65
N LYS A 48 19.60 4.89 7.93
CA LYS A 48 20.02 3.81 7.01
C LYS A 48 18.90 2.93 6.50
N THR A 49 17.71 3.09 7.07
CA THR A 49 16.52 2.28 6.79
C THR A 49 15.32 3.17 6.52
N MET A 50 14.31 2.67 5.81
CA MET A 50 13.03 3.37 5.65
C MET A 50 12.41 3.74 7.00
N GLY A 51 12.51 2.84 8.00
CA GLY A 51 12.03 3.08 9.36
C GLY A 51 12.75 4.25 10.05
N SER A 52 14.09 4.29 9.94
CA SER A 52 14.88 5.41 10.47
C SER A 52 14.55 6.73 9.77
N LEU A 53 14.32 6.73 8.45
CA LEU A 53 13.91 7.92 7.71
C LEU A 53 12.52 8.41 8.15
N LEU A 54 11.54 7.52 8.24
CA LEU A 54 10.20 7.86 8.72
C LEU A 54 10.24 8.47 10.13
N LYS A 55 11.06 7.91 11.03
CA LYS A 55 11.27 8.44 12.39
C LYS A 55 11.98 9.80 12.37
N GLY A 56 13.03 9.93 11.55
CA GLY A 56 13.84 11.14 11.43
C GLY A 56 13.12 12.31 10.76
N LEU A 57 12.09 12.05 9.96
CA LEU A 57 11.32 13.08 9.24
C LEU A 57 9.90 13.29 9.81
N LYS A 58 9.53 12.56 10.87
CA LYS A 58 8.15 12.42 11.39
C LYS A 58 7.41 13.73 11.67
N ASN A 59 8.10 14.81 12.02
CA ASN A 59 7.50 16.13 12.19
C ASN A 59 8.45 17.24 11.74
N ASN A 60 7.95 18.48 11.66
CA ASN A 60 8.74 19.61 11.18
C ASN A 60 10.00 19.86 12.01
N VAL A 61 9.98 19.60 13.32
CA VAL A 61 11.16 19.78 14.18
C VAL A 61 12.27 18.81 13.77
N GLN A 62 11.94 17.54 13.61
CA GLN A 62 12.92 16.50 13.23
C GLN A 62 13.38 16.68 11.78
N LEU A 63 12.44 17.01 10.88
CA LEU A 63 12.75 17.30 9.48
C LEU A 63 13.70 18.49 9.35
N PHE A 64 13.48 19.58 10.08
CA PHE A 64 14.38 20.75 10.03
C PHE A 64 15.75 20.40 10.62
N SER A 65 15.80 19.62 11.70
CA SER A 65 17.08 19.12 12.22
C SER A 65 17.85 18.28 11.20
N VAL A 66 17.16 17.43 10.44
CA VAL A 66 17.81 16.65 9.37
C VAL A 66 18.26 17.56 8.24
N ALA A 67 17.44 18.53 7.83
CA ALA A 67 17.80 19.51 6.80
C ALA A 67 19.08 20.29 7.19
N ASP A 68 19.13 20.77 8.42
CA ASP A 68 20.27 21.56 8.92
C ASP A 68 21.55 20.72 9.02
N GLN A 69 21.47 19.41 9.35
CA GLN A 69 22.63 18.50 9.43
C GLN A 69 23.14 18.03 8.06
N THR A 70 22.24 17.89 7.08
CA THR A 70 22.56 17.29 5.77
C THR A 70 22.72 18.31 4.65
N GLY A 71 22.20 19.53 4.85
CA GLY A 71 22.09 20.55 3.81
C GLY A 71 20.99 20.27 2.78
N ILE A 72 20.18 19.21 2.97
CA ILE A 72 19.09 18.86 2.04
C ILE A 72 17.94 19.85 2.22
N ASP A 73 17.33 20.25 1.10
CA ASP A 73 16.18 21.11 1.09
C ASP A 73 15.00 20.54 1.90
N ARG A 74 14.32 21.41 2.65
CA ARG A 74 13.21 21.03 3.55
C ARG A 74 11.99 20.54 2.77
N GLU A 75 11.72 21.13 1.61
CA GLU A 75 10.61 20.70 0.74
C GLU A 75 10.91 19.32 0.15
N TYR A 76 12.16 19.07 -0.26
CA TYR A 76 12.60 17.74 -0.68
C TYR A 76 12.37 16.69 0.42
N LEU A 77 12.82 16.96 1.65
CA LEU A 77 12.63 16.01 2.77
C LEU A 77 11.14 15.80 3.10
N ALA A 78 10.32 16.85 3.02
CA ALA A 78 8.88 16.74 3.21
C ALA A 78 8.24 15.89 2.10
N LEU A 79 8.69 16.06 0.86
CA LEU A 79 8.24 15.28 -0.29
C LEU A 79 8.62 13.81 -0.14
N LEU A 80 9.87 13.53 0.26
CA LEU A 80 10.39 12.19 0.48
C LEU A 80 9.56 11.50 1.56
N ARG A 81 9.37 12.16 2.70
CA ARG A 81 8.51 11.64 3.77
C ARG A 81 7.11 11.27 3.27
N ARG A 82 6.45 12.17 2.54
CA ARG A 82 5.09 11.92 2.05
C ARG A 82 5.03 10.74 1.07
N GLU A 83 6.11 10.53 0.33
CA GLU A 83 6.24 9.37 -0.55
C GLU A 83 6.39 8.08 0.27
N LEU A 84 7.30 8.04 1.26
CA LEU A 84 7.48 6.90 2.15
C LEU A 84 6.22 6.53 2.93
N GLU A 85 5.51 7.54 3.47
CA GLU A 85 4.24 7.34 4.19
C GLU A 85 3.16 6.75 3.29
N SER A 86 3.22 6.97 1.98
CA SER A 86 2.25 6.42 1.03
C SER A 86 2.47 4.93 0.75
N TYR A 87 3.66 4.40 1.05
CA TYR A 87 3.97 2.98 0.91
C TYR A 87 3.40 2.15 2.04
N LEU A 88 3.13 2.77 3.20
CA LEU A 88 2.61 2.08 4.37
C LEU A 88 1.14 1.69 4.16
N PRO A 89 0.79 0.40 4.33
CA PRO A 89 -0.60 -0.05 4.30
C PRO A 89 -1.45 0.72 5.28
N LYS A 90 -2.60 1.22 4.83
CA LYS A 90 -3.58 1.90 5.70
C LYS A 90 -4.73 0.92 6.01
N PRO A 91 -5.09 0.72 7.28
CA PRO A 91 -6.26 -0.08 7.62
C PRO A 91 -7.53 0.60 7.13
N PHE A 92 -8.43 -0.18 6.53
CA PHE A 92 -9.76 0.29 6.13
C PHE A 92 -10.82 -0.29 7.07
N PRO A 93 -11.78 0.51 7.56
CA PRO A 93 -12.96 0.00 8.23
C PRO A 93 -13.68 -1.06 7.38
N LEU A 94 -14.11 -2.17 7.98
CA LEU A 94 -14.80 -3.24 7.23
C LEU A 94 -16.16 -2.78 6.69
N LYS A 95 -16.79 -1.80 7.33
CA LYS A 95 -18.02 -1.16 6.84
C LYS A 95 -17.84 -0.40 5.52
N ASP A 96 -16.61 -0.08 5.11
CA ASP A 96 -16.34 0.58 3.83
C ASP A 96 -16.43 -0.41 2.65
N PHE A 97 -16.47 -1.72 2.94
CA PHE A 97 -16.76 -2.77 1.96
C PHE A 97 -18.28 -2.93 1.85
N THR A 98 -18.89 -2.18 0.94
CA THR A 98 -20.36 -2.05 0.80
C THR A 98 -21.09 -3.34 0.42
N TRP A 99 -20.37 -4.39 0.03
CA TRP A 99 -20.90 -5.70 -0.32
C TRP A 99 -20.95 -6.67 0.86
N ILE A 100 -20.34 -6.34 2.00
CA ILE A 100 -20.43 -7.16 3.22
C ILE A 100 -21.77 -6.90 3.89
N SER A 101 -22.50 -7.96 4.22
CA SER A 101 -23.80 -7.83 4.90
C SER A 101 -23.64 -7.31 6.33
N ALA A 102 -24.68 -6.63 6.83
CA ALA A 102 -24.72 -6.15 8.21
C ALA A 102 -24.53 -7.29 9.23
N GLU A 103 -25.15 -8.45 8.98
CA GLU A 103 -24.98 -9.64 9.83
C GLU A 103 -23.52 -10.10 9.92
N ALA A 104 -22.81 -10.13 8.79
CA ALA A 104 -21.39 -10.52 8.78
C ALA A 104 -20.52 -9.49 9.50
N LEU A 105 -20.81 -8.19 9.34
CA LEU A 105 -20.13 -7.11 10.06
C LEU A 105 -20.34 -7.22 11.57
N GLU A 106 -21.56 -7.51 12.04
CA GLU A 106 -21.86 -7.70 13.46
C GLU A 106 -21.07 -8.87 14.07
N LYS A 107 -20.97 -10.00 13.35
CA LYS A 107 -20.18 -11.16 13.78
C LYS A 107 -18.69 -10.85 13.88
N LEU A 108 -18.14 -10.14 12.89
CA LEU A 108 -16.74 -9.70 12.89
C LEU A 108 -16.47 -8.70 14.04
N GLU A 109 -17.36 -7.74 14.24
CA GLU A 109 -17.24 -6.78 15.32
C GLU A 109 -17.34 -7.42 16.71
N ALA A 110 -18.22 -8.40 16.90
CA ALA A 110 -18.32 -9.19 18.13
C ALA A 110 -17.02 -9.97 18.43
N ALA A 111 -16.27 -10.34 17.39
CA ALA A 111 -14.93 -10.94 17.52
C ALA A 111 -13.80 -9.89 17.69
N GLY A 112 -14.13 -8.60 17.79
CA GLY A 112 -13.16 -7.51 17.92
C GLY A 112 -12.52 -7.05 16.61
N ILE A 113 -13.07 -7.46 15.47
CA ILE A 113 -12.52 -7.21 14.13
C ILE A 113 -13.35 -6.14 13.42
N ARG A 114 -12.79 -4.94 13.28
CA ARG A 114 -13.47 -3.75 12.72
C ARG A 114 -12.80 -3.19 11.47
N ASN A 115 -11.55 -3.56 11.20
CA ASN A 115 -10.79 -3.08 10.05
C ASN A 115 -9.90 -4.17 9.44
N THR A 116 -9.37 -3.89 8.25
CA THR A 116 -8.54 -4.81 7.48
C THR A 116 -7.27 -5.24 8.21
N ALA A 117 -6.64 -4.38 9.02
CA ALA A 117 -5.46 -4.76 9.79
C ALA A 117 -5.79 -5.77 10.89
N GLN A 118 -6.84 -5.50 11.67
CA GLN A 118 -7.31 -6.44 12.69
C GLN A 118 -7.70 -7.78 12.07
N LEU A 119 -8.35 -7.77 10.91
CA LEU A 119 -8.73 -8.97 10.19
C LEU A 119 -7.51 -9.76 9.73
N TYR A 120 -6.54 -9.08 9.11
CA TYR A 120 -5.33 -9.69 8.58
C TYR A 120 -4.47 -10.32 9.69
N GLU A 121 -4.31 -9.60 10.80
CA GLU A 121 -3.48 -10.03 11.92
C GLU A 121 -4.15 -11.13 12.78
N ASN A 122 -5.48 -11.20 12.77
CA ASN A 122 -6.28 -12.14 13.57
C ASN A 122 -7.17 -13.05 12.71
N SER A 123 -6.68 -13.46 11.53
CA SER A 123 -7.47 -14.21 10.53
C SER A 123 -8.00 -15.55 11.06
N SER A 124 -7.31 -16.21 11.99
CA SER A 124 -7.78 -17.44 12.64
C SER A 124 -9.02 -17.21 13.52
N ALA A 125 -9.02 -16.11 14.30
CA ALA A 125 -10.17 -15.70 15.10
C ALA A 125 -11.34 -15.28 14.19
N ALA A 126 -11.04 -14.57 13.10
CA ALA A 126 -12.03 -14.17 12.10
C ALA A 126 -12.75 -15.37 11.50
N ARG A 127 -12.01 -16.41 11.08
CA ARG A 127 -12.59 -17.64 10.52
C ARG A 127 -13.51 -18.40 11.49
N SER A 128 -13.41 -18.11 12.78
CA SER A 128 -14.19 -18.77 13.84
C SER A 128 -15.41 -17.96 14.29
N CYS A 129 -15.67 -16.77 13.73
CA CYS A 129 -16.76 -15.88 14.19
C CYS A 129 -18.15 -16.19 13.60
N GLY A 130 -18.30 -17.29 12.85
CA GLY A 130 -19.59 -17.73 12.31
C GLY A 130 -20.06 -16.99 11.06
N VAL A 131 -19.16 -16.25 10.40
CA VAL A 131 -19.35 -15.79 9.01
C VAL A 131 -19.18 -16.98 8.07
N ASP A 132 -19.95 -17.01 6.98
CA ASP A 132 -19.81 -18.03 5.94
C ASP A 132 -18.34 -18.16 5.48
N PRO A 133 -17.76 -19.38 5.38
CA PRO A 133 -16.35 -19.55 5.06
C PRO A 133 -15.94 -18.93 3.71
N SER A 134 -16.77 -19.06 2.67
CA SER A 134 -16.48 -18.50 1.36
C SER A 134 -16.50 -16.97 1.38
N LEU A 135 -17.48 -16.39 2.08
CA LEU A 135 -17.52 -14.94 2.30
C LEU A 135 -16.31 -14.46 3.12
N MET A 136 -15.91 -15.20 4.16
CA MET A 136 -14.74 -14.86 4.96
C MET A 136 -13.45 -14.88 4.13
N ASP A 137 -13.27 -15.87 3.26
CA ASP A 137 -12.14 -15.91 2.32
C ASP A 137 -12.12 -14.66 1.44
N GLN A 138 -13.28 -14.29 0.86
CA GLN A 138 -13.38 -13.07 0.06
C GLN A 138 -12.95 -11.81 0.82
N ILE A 139 -13.42 -11.65 2.07
CA ILE A 139 -13.08 -10.48 2.89
C ILE A 139 -11.59 -10.47 3.23
N ILE A 140 -11.00 -11.62 3.56
CA ILE A 140 -9.56 -11.74 3.88
C ILE A 140 -8.70 -11.37 2.66
N HIS A 141 -9.01 -11.91 1.48
CA HIS A 141 -8.31 -11.59 0.24
C HIS A 141 -8.41 -10.10 -0.11
N CYS A 142 -9.62 -9.54 -0.02
CA CYS A 142 -9.82 -8.11 -0.20
C CYS A 142 -9.01 -7.28 0.81
N ALA A 143 -8.94 -7.68 2.09
CA ALA A 143 -8.14 -7.01 3.10
C ALA A 143 -6.64 -7.06 2.79
N ASP A 144 -6.12 -8.19 2.30
CA ASP A 144 -4.72 -8.32 1.88
C ASP A 144 -4.41 -7.42 0.66
N LEU A 145 -5.30 -7.38 -0.34
CA LEU A 145 -5.16 -6.52 -1.51
C LEU A 145 -5.14 -5.02 -1.14
N THR A 146 -5.87 -4.59 -0.10
CA THR A 146 -5.82 -3.18 0.36
C THR A 146 -4.48 -2.74 0.94
N ARG A 147 -3.53 -3.67 1.14
CA ARG A 147 -2.15 -3.32 1.54
C ARG A 147 -1.34 -2.76 0.37
N ILE A 148 -1.76 -3.01 -0.87
CA ILE A 148 -1.10 -2.47 -2.05
C ILE A 148 -1.36 -0.96 -2.11
N GLN A 149 -0.30 -0.18 -2.39
CA GLN A 149 -0.40 1.27 -2.54
C GLN A 149 -1.50 1.64 -3.55
N TRP A 150 -2.33 2.63 -3.16
CA TRP A 150 -3.48 3.15 -3.93
C TRP A 150 -4.71 2.24 -4.04
N ILE A 151 -4.69 1.05 -3.45
CA ILE A 151 -5.88 0.18 -3.41
C ILE A 151 -6.78 0.53 -2.23
N ASN A 152 -8.05 0.78 -2.54
CA ASN A 152 -9.13 0.96 -1.58
C ASN A 152 -10.07 -0.27 -1.59
N PRO A 153 -11.06 -0.36 -0.68
CA PRO A 153 -11.98 -1.49 -0.61
C PRO A 153 -12.69 -1.84 -1.93
N THR A 154 -13.12 -0.82 -2.69
CA THR A 154 -13.79 -1.00 -3.98
C THR A 154 -12.84 -1.60 -5.03
N ALA A 155 -11.61 -1.09 -5.10
CA ALA A 155 -10.60 -1.58 -6.05
C ALA A 155 -10.12 -2.98 -5.68
N ALA A 156 -9.98 -3.28 -4.37
CA ALA A 156 -9.66 -4.62 -3.89
C ALA A 156 -10.73 -5.63 -4.32
N ARG A 157 -12.02 -5.29 -4.17
CA ARG A 157 -13.11 -6.15 -4.62
C ARG A 157 -13.07 -6.37 -6.13
N MET A 158 -12.79 -5.32 -6.89
CA MET A 158 -12.68 -5.39 -8.34
C MET A 158 -11.54 -6.29 -8.80
N LEU A 159 -10.39 -6.26 -8.12
CA LEU A 159 -9.25 -7.15 -8.38
C LEU A 159 -9.61 -8.61 -8.09
N GLN A 160 -10.27 -8.86 -6.96
CA GLN A 160 -10.75 -10.20 -6.62
C GLN A 160 -11.74 -10.75 -7.65
N ASP A 161 -12.72 -9.95 -8.09
CA ASP A 161 -13.66 -10.35 -9.16
C ASP A 161 -12.95 -10.59 -10.51
N ALA A 162 -11.74 -10.05 -10.69
CA ALA A 162 -10.86 -10.31 -11.84
C ALA A 162 -9.94 -11.54 -11.64
N GLY A 163 -10.03 -12.23 -10.50
CA GLY A 163 -9.29 -13.46 -10.20
C GLY A 163 -7.96 -13.25 -9.48
N TYR A 164 -7.75 -12.10 -8.84
CA TYR A 164 -6.54 -11.80 -8.08
C TYR A 164 -6.85 -11.72 -6.58
N ASP A 165 -6.30 -12.63 -5.79
CA ASP A 165 -6.66 -12.83 -4.38
C ASP A 165 -5.58 -12.36 -3.40
N SER A 166 -4.40 -11.98 -3.91
CA SER A 166 -3.27 -11.52 -3.11
C SER A 166 -2.40 -10.48 -3.82
N PRO A 167 -1.57 -9.72 -3.08
CA PRO A 167 -0.54 -8.88 -3.68
C PRO A 167 0.43 -9.63 -4.59
N ALA A 168 0.69 -10.91 -4.32
CA ALA A 168 1.56 -11.74 -5.15
C ALA A 168 0.95 -12.00 -6.53
N ASP A 169 -0.36 -12.27 -6.59
CA ASP A 169 -1.07 -12.48 -7.87
C ASP A 169 -1.03 -11.21 -8.72
N VAL A 170 -1.27 -10.05 -8.10
CA VAL A 170 -1.22 -8.75 -8.79
C VAL A 170 0.20 -8.43 -9.25
N ALA A 171 1.22 -8.74 -8.44
CA ALA A 171 2.62 -8.52 -8.77
C ALA A 171 3.11 -9.34 -9.98
N ALA A 172 2.53 -10.53 -10.17
CA ALA A 172 2.81 -11.46 -11.26
C ALA A 172 1.96 -11.21 -12.52
N ALA A 173 0.97 -10.31 -12.46
CA ALA A 173 0.05 -10.03 -13.55
C ALA A 173 0.75 -9.37 -14.75
N ASP A 174 0.29 -9.68 -15.96
CA ASP A 174 0.53 -8.83 -17.12
C ASP A 174 -0.37 -7.58 -17.03
N ALA A 175 0.23 -6.40 -17.05
CA ALA A 175 -0.49 -5.15 -16.85
C ALA A 175 -1.52 -4.85 -17.97
N ASN A 176 -1.29 -5.29 -19.20
CA ASN A 176 -2.26 -5.11 -20.29
C ASN A 176 -3.48 -6.01 -20.08
N VAL A 177 -3.23 -7.29 -19.80
CA VAL A 177 -4.31 -8.27 -19.54
C VAL A 177 -5.13 -7.86 -18.32
N LEU A 178 -4.46 -7.43 -17.24
CA LEU A 178 -5.14 -6.94 -16.04
C LEU A 178 -5.97 -5.69 -16.36
N CYS A 179 -5.42 -4.71 -17.10
CA CYS A 179 -6.13 -3.50 -17.47
C CYS A 179 -7.39 -3.80 -18.29
N GLU A 180 -7.29 -4.66 -19.30
CA GLU A 180 -8.41 -5.07 -20.14
C GLU A 180 -9.48 -5.81 -19.33
N THR A 181 -9.07 -6.72 -18.45
CA THR A 181 -9.98 -7.49 -17.58
C THR A 181 -10.73 -6.55 -16.63
N LEU A 182 -10.03 -5.62 -15.99
CA LEU A 182 -10.64 -4.63 -15.12
C LEU A 182 -11.60 -3.72 -15.90
N MET A 183 -11.21 -3.21 -17.07
CA MET A 183 -12.11 -2.41 -17.91
C MET A 183 -13.38 -3.17 -18.28
N LYS A 184 -13.28 -4.45 -18.60
CA LYS A 184 -14.43 -5.32 -18.87
C LYS A 184 -15.32 -5.48 -17.64
N ASN A 185 -14.74 -5.72 -16.46
CA ASN A 185 -15.49 -5.87 -15.21
C ASN A 185 -16.13 -4.56 -14.73
N ASN A 186 -15.57 -3.40 -15.09
CA ASN A 186 -16.15 -2.08 -14.78
C ASN A 186 -17.12 -1.57 -15.87
N GLN A 187 -17.52 -2.40 -16.84
CA GLN A 187 -18.53 -1.99 -17.81
C GLN A 187 -19.82 -1.55 -17.11
N GLY A 188 -20.36 -0.39 -17.51
CA GLY A 188 -21.51 0.23 -16.85
C GLY A 188 -21.19 0.97 -15.55
N GLY A 189 -19.91 1.08 -15.15
CA GLY A 189 -19.48 1.86 -13.99
C GLY A 189 -19.82 1.21 -12.64
N HIS A 190 -19.81 -0.13 -12.58
CA HIS A 190 -20.16 -0.90 -11.39
C HIS A 190 -19.24 -0.59 -10.19
N TYR A 191 -17.96 -0.35 -10.46
CA TYR A 191 -16.96 -0.04 -9.44
C TYR A 191 -16.60 1.45 -9.41
N PHE A 192 -16.30 2.04 -10.57
CA PHE A 192 -15.87 3.44 -10.67
C PHE A 192 -16.47 4.14 -11.88
N LYS A 193 -16.71 5.45 -11.73
CA LYS A 193 -17.03 6.34 -12.85
C LYS A 193 -15.73 6.84 -13.48
N GLY A 194 -15.30 6.20 -14.56
CA GLY A 194 -14.10 6.61 -15.30
C GLY A 194 -13.40 5.46 -16.02
N ASN A 195 -12.39 5.81 -16.81
CA ASN A 195 -11.55 4.83 -17.50
C ASN A 195 -10.40 4.40 -16.60
N ILE A 196 -10.10 3.11 -16.65
CA ILE A 196 -8.93 2.53 -16.00
C ILE A 196 -7.77 2.67 -16.97
N GLY A 197 -6.74 3.43 -16.58
CA GLY A 197 -5.59 3.71 -17.42
C GLY A 197 -4.50 2.65 -17.27
N LEU A 198 -3.96 2.18 -18.38
CA LEU A 198 -2.85 1.22 -18.39
C LEU A 198 -1.63 1.70 -17.58
N ARG A 199 -1.35 3.00 -17.58
CA ARG A 199 -0.27 3.59 -16.78
C ARG A 199 -0.47 3.37 -15.28
N ASP A 200 -1.70 3.54 -14.80
CA ASP A 200 -2.03 3.34 -13.38
C ASP A 200 -2.03 1.85 -13.02
N ILE A 201 -2.40 0.96 -13.95
CA ILE A 201 -2.27 -0.49 -13.75
C ILE A 201 -0.81 -0.94 -13.72
N ASN A 202 0.07 -0.39 -14.57
CA ASN A 202 1.51 -0.67 -14.48
C ASN A 202 2.08 -0.26 -13.12
N ARG A 203 1.71 0.93 -12.66
CA ARG A 203 2.05 1.44 -11.33
C ARG A 203 1.55 0.51 -10.22
N LEU A 204 0.31 0.02 -10.33
CA LEU A 204 -0.28 -0.90 -9.38
C LEU A 204 0.48 -2.23 -9.31
N VAL A 205 0.73 -2.89 -10.46
CA VAL A 205 1.49 -4.14 -10.54
C VAL A 205 2.89 -3.96 -9.94
N HIS A 206 3.53 -2.84 -10.22
CA HIS A 206 4.84 -2.52 -9.65
C HIS A 206 4.78 -2.33 -8.12
N ALA A 207 3.80 -1.59 -7.60
CA ALA A 207 3.61 -1.41 -6.16
C ALA A 207 3.28 -2.73 -5.43
N ALA A 208 2.54 -3.63 -6.09
CA ALA A 208 2.20 -4.95 -5.56
C ALA A 208 3.44 -5.81 -5.32
N ARG A 209 4.49 -5.71 -6.17
CA ARG A 209 5.76 -6.41 -5.97
C ARG A 209 6.41 -6.10 -4.63
N TYR A 210 6.41 -4.82 -4.22
CA TYR A 210 6.96 -4.43 -2.92
C TYR A 210 6.09 -4.89 -1.76
N THR A 211 4.76 -4.88 -1.93
CA THR A 211 3.84 -5.39 -0.91
C THR A 211 4.02 -6.89 -0.70
N ALA A 212 4.18 -7.66 -1.79
CA ALA A 212 4.43 -9.10 -1.75
C ALA A 212 5.85 -9.46 -1.25
N ARG A 213 6.84 -8.60 -1.51
CA ARG A 213 8.23 -8.81 -1.09
C ARG A 213 8.47 -8.46 0.38
N TRP A 214 7.88 -7.37 0.85
CA TRP A 214 8.10 -6.86 2.21
C TRP A 214 7.08 -7.36 3.24
N GLY A 215 5.90 -7.77 2.78
CA GLY A 215 4.78 -8.25 3.59
C GLY A 215 4.82 -9.74 3.88
#